data_AF-A0A935ZL88-F1
#
_entry.id   AF-A0A935ZL88-F1
#
_cell.length_a   1.000
_cell.length_b   1.000
_cell.length_c   1.000
_cell.angle_alpha   90.00
_cell.angle_beta   90.00
_cell.angle_gamma   90.00
#
_symmetry.space_group_name_H-M   'P 1'
#
loop_
_entity.id
_entity.type
_entity.pdbx_description
1 polymer ?
#
loop_
_entity_poly.entity_id
_entity_poly.type
_entity_poly.pdbx_seq_one_letter_code
_entity_poly.pdbx_strand_id
1 'polypeptide(L)'
;MRRSFASISVLVLGACGNVREDDGFGTFAATASASATTGDGGSSTAGGSSSGTTAEVGSSEAATTADPDSSSSGASVPACGNAMVELDEECDDGNDLDSDLCTTACTVPRCDDGLLDGAETDIDCGGPCQGCALCLTCAEPDDCGPGLACTEAGRCTVQASVVVDWVANCGGAAQGVIVPDLPEGTYVATAVQSAGTLWLPPFNPPSTGYFYEIECADGVLLTQLRTPPGQRYGTIASAFANLEAATQTFSFAGGDLTCYRTDATCGDNDGMVAFDIELQCDAQ
;
A
#
# COMPACT_ATOMS: atom_id res chain seq x y z
N MET A 1 -54.88 18.88 -39.76
CA MET A 1 -54.18 20.18 -39.64
C MET A 1 -52.67 19.96 -39.82
N ARG A 2 -52.04 20.76 -40.68
CA ARG A 2 -50.58 20.82 -40.94
C ARG A 2 -49.83 21.49 -39.79
N ARG A 3 -48.55 21.12 -39.61
CA ARG A 3 -47.35 21.94 -39.27
C ARG A 3 -46.22 20.99 -38.85
N SER A 4 -44.93 21.15 -39.13
CA SER A 4 -44.12 21.64 -40.25
C SER A 4 -42.67 21.23 -39.87
N PHE A 5 -41.84 20.91 -40.87
CA PHE A 5 -40.45 20.45 -40.80
C PHE A 5 -39.45 21.42 -40.13
N ALA A 6 -38.35 20.89 -39.57
CA ALA A 6 -36.98 21.38 -39.81
C ALA A 6 -35.90 20.39 -39.30
N SER A 7 -35.15 19.81 -40.25
CA SER A 7 -33.84 19.16 -40.07
C SER A 7 -32.75 20.20 -39.87
N ILE A 8 -31.80 19.95 -38.95
CA ILE A 8 -30.44 20.52 -39.05
C ILE A 8 -29.43 19.41 -38.70
N SER A 9 -28.75 18.93 -39.74
CA SER A 9 -27.48 18.21 -39.65
C SER A 9 -26.37 19.25 -39.58
N VAL A 10 -25.44 19.12 -38.63
CA VAL A 10 -24.16 19.84 -38.67
C VAL A 10 -23.06 18.79 -38.75
N LEU A 11 -22.46 18.76 -39.94
CA LEU A 11 -21.30 17.99 -40.34
C LEU A 11 -20.11 18.98 -40.26
N VAL A 12 -19.11 18.70 -39.43
CA VAL A 12 -17.83 19.44 -39.47
C VAL A 12 -16.77 18.48 -39.99
N LEU A 13 -16.40 18.68 -41.25
CA LEU A 13 -15.15 18.21 -41.84
C LEU A 13 -14.13 19.35 -41.80
N GLY A 14 -12.88 18.99 -41.52
CA GLY A 14 -11.67 19.77 -41.83
C GLY A 14 -10.57 19.47 -40.81
N ALA A 15 -9.33 19.15 -41.18
CA ALA A 15 -8.71 18.88 -42.46
C ALA A 15 -7.37 18.16 -42.18
N CYS A 16 -6.86 17.44 -43.18
CA CYS A 16 -5.53 16.86 -43.20
C CYS A 16 -4.43 17.92 -43.04
N GLY A 17 -3.37 17.59 -42.29
CA GLY A 17 -2.06 18.19 -42.38
C GLY A 17 -0.99 17.10 -42.39
N ASN A 18 -0.39 16.85 -43.56
CA ASN A 18 0.80 16.02 -43.76
C ASN A 18 2.05 16.90 -43.63
N VAL A 19 2.99 16.52 -42.75
CA VAL A 19 4.42 16.91 -42.76
C VAL A 19 5.12 15.95 -41.78
N ARG A 20 6.28 15.33 -41.99
CA ARG A 20 7.18 15.01 -43.12
C ARG A 20 8.14 13.95 -42.56
N GLU A 21 8.52 12.97 -43.36
CA GLU A 21 9.74 12.19 -43.12
C GLU A 21 10.97 13.10 -43.14
N ASP A 22 11.88 12.95 -42.16
CA ASP A 22 13.32 13.21 -42.31
C ASP A 22 14.11 12.52 -41.18
N ASP A 23 15.30 12.08 -41.56
CA ASP A 23 16.17 11.08 -40.96
C ASP A 23 16.80 11.42 -39.59
N GLY A 24 17.06 10.36 -38.81
CA GLY A 24 18.41 10.01 -38.35
C GLY A 24 19.21 10.91 -37.40
N PHE A 25 19.69 10.24 -36.32
CA PHE A 25 21.02 10.36 -35.68
C PHE A 25 21.18 11.15 -34.36
N GLY A 26 21.87 10.51 -33.39
CA GLY A 26 22.46 11.10 -32.16
C GLY A 26 21.84 10.59 -30.86
N THR A 27 22.24 9.45 -30.29
CA THR A 27 23.40 9.29 -29.37
C THR A 27 23.51 10.43 -28.33
N PHE A 28 23.07 10.18 -27.09
CA PHE A 28 23.54 10.90 -25.92
C PHE A 28 24.30 9.92 -25.02
N ALA A 29 25.61 9.87 -25.27
CA ALA A 29 26.59 9.34 -24.33
C ALA A 29 26.93 10.41 -23.28
N ALA A 30 27.28 9.89 -22.12
CA ALA A 30 27.82 10.54 -20.94
C ALA A 30 28.66 11.81 -21.17
N THR A 31 28.47 12.78 -20.28
CA THR A 31 29.55 13.66 -19.82
C THR A 31 29.69 13.49 -18.31
N ALA A 32 30.70 12.73 -17.93
CA ALA A 32 31.33 12.80 -16.62
C ALA A 32 32.18 14.07 -16.55
N SER A 33 32.10 14.78 -15.43
CA SER A 33 33.08 15.79 -15.05
C SER A 33 33.78 15.31 -13.79
N ALA A 34 35.03 14.87 -13.97
CA ALA A 34 35.98 14.66 -12.89
C ALA A 34 36.52 16.01 -12.41
N SER A 35 36.76 16.13 -11.10
CA SER A 35 37.78 17.05 -10.60
C SER A 35 38.44 16.42 -9.37
N ALA A 36 39.71 16.05 -9.56
CA ALA A 36 40.59 15.49 -8.54
C ALA A 36 41.40 16.63 -7.90
N THR A 37 41.58 16.57 -6.58
CA THR A 37 42.80 17.09 -5.94
C THR A 37 43.31 16.07 -4.93
N THR A 38 44.63 15.95 -4.91
CA THR A 38 45.47 14.88 -4.39
C THR A 38 46.04 15.16 -2.99
N GLY A 39 46.20 14.08 -2.22
CA GLY A 39 47.35 13.78 -1.35
C GLY A 39 47.32 14.39 0.06
N ASP A 40 47.79 13.76 1.13
CA ASP A 40 48.61 12.56 1.42
C ASP A 40 48.30 12.27 2.92
N GLY A 41 48.18 11.05 3.46
CA GLY A 41 49.21 10.03 3.59
C GLY A 41 49.63 9.85 5.07
N GLY A 42 49.50 8.62 5.61
CA GLY A 42 50.16 8.15 6.84
C GLY A 42 49.25 8.02 8.07
N SER A 43 48.72 6.85 8.47
CA SER A 43 49.31 5.54 8.86
C SER A 43 49.68 5.42 10.35
N SER A 44 49.16 4.34 10.96
CA SER A 44 49.67 3.62 12.16
C SER A 44 49.42 4.31 13.52
N THR A 45 49.06 3.68 14.64
CA THR A 45 49.07 2.26 15.09
C THR A 45 48.49 2.16 16.51
N ALA A 46 48.00 0.96 16.85
CA ALA A 46 48.13 0.25 18.13
C ALA A 46 47.47 0.80 19.42
N GLY A 47 46.79 -0.12 20.11
CA GLY A 47 46.21 0.06 21.43
C GLY A 47 47.21 0.03 22.59
N GLY A 48 46.65 0.14 23.78
CA GLY A 48 47.38 -0.01 25.03
C GLY A 48 46.51 0.37 26.22
N SER A 49 46.00 -0.65 26.93
CA SER A 49 45.56 -0.52 28.31
C SER A 49 46.73 -0.11 29.22
N SER A 50 46.46 0.70 30.23
CA SER A 50 47.23 0.67 31.48
C SER A 50 46.41 1.19 32.65
N SER A 51 46.10 0.28 33.58
CA SER A 51 45.85 0.56 34.99
C SER A 51 47.10 1.15 35.66
N GLY A 52 46.91 1.99 36.66
CA GLY A 52 47.98 2.56 37.48
C GLY A 52 47.47 3.35 38.68
N THR A 53 47.21 2.61 39.76
CA THR A 53 47.07 2.96 41.19
C THR A 53 47.57 4.33 41.68
N THR A 54 46.78 4.97 42.56
CA THR A 54 47.20 5.34 43.94
C THR A 54 45.98 5.37 44.87
N ALA A 55 46.00 4.49 45.87
CA ALA A 55 45.17 4.60 47.06
C ALA A 55 45.96 5.37 48.12
N GLU A 56 45.33 6.34 48.79
CA GLU A 56 45.75 6.84 50.09
C GLU A 56 44.51 7.07 50.95
N VAL A 57 44.71 6.82 52.24
CA VAL A 57 43.71 6.44 53.25
C VAL A 57 43.47 7.59 54.23
N GLY A 58 42.26 7.64 54.81
CA GLY A 58 41.96 8.35 56.06
C GLY A 58 41.05 9.56 55.83
N SER A 59 40.01 9.84 56.63
CA SER A 59 39.59 9.28 57.90
C SER A 59 38.17 9.80 58.20
N SER A 60 37.37 8.95 58.84
CA SER A 60 36.40 9.25 59.90
C SER A 60 35.22 10.22 59.63
N GLU A 61 34.05 9.60 59.55
CA GLU A 61 32.78 9.94 60.23
C GLU A 61 32.57 11.38 60.73
N ALA A 62 31.52 12.03 60.20
CA ALA A 62 30.63 12.87 61.00
C ALA A 62 29.24 12.84 60.38
N ALA A 63 28.30 12.20 61.09
CA ALA A 63 26.88 12.38 60.88
C ALA A 63 26.43 13.76 61.39
N THR A 64 25.23 14.17 60.93
CA THR A 64 24.48 15.40 61.21
C THR A 64 24.92 16.59 60.36
N THR A 65 24.07 17.26 59.58
CA THR A 65 22.66 17.62 59.78
C THR A 65 21.83 17.43 58.50
N ALA A 66 20.57 17.02 58.65
CA ALA A 66 19.56 17.27 57.63
C ALA A 66 19.18 18.75 57.71
N ASP A 67 19.60 19.52 56.72
CA ASP A 67 19.10 20.88 56.48
C ASP A 67 18.20 20.83 55.24
N PRO A 68 16.89 21.08 55.36
CA PRO A 68 15.95 21.08 54.24
C PRO A 68 15.89 22.49 53.65
N ASP A 69 16.93 22.91 52.93
CA ASP A 69 16.87 24.11 52.10
C ASP A 69 17.65 23.86 50.80
N SER A 70 16.89 23.36 49.83
CA SER A 70 17.22 23.33 48.42
C SER A 70 17.63 24.72 47.95
N SER A 71 18.89 24.88 47.52
CA SER A 71 19.28 25.78 46.41
C SER A 71 20.75 25.63 46.07
N SER A 72 21.00 25.05 44.90
CA SER A 72 22.06 25.42 43.96
C SER A 72 23.51 25.39 44.46
N SER A 73 24.18 24.25 44.22
CA SER A 73 25.46 24.17 43.49
C SER A 73 25.98 22.74 43.53
N GLY A 74 25.56 21.93 42.58
CA GLY A 74 26.04 20.57 42.38
C GLY A 74 25.23 19.98 41.25
N ALA A 75 25.78 20.07 40.04
CA ALA A 75 25.27 19.61 38.74
C ALA A 75 23.79 19.18 38.74
N SER A 76 22.91 19.94 38.06
CA SER A 76 21.65 19.35 37.60
C SER A 76 22.00 18.01 36.98
N VAL A 77 21.47 16.94 37.57
CA VAL A 77 21.52 15.66 36.89
C VAL A 77 20.70 15.89 35.63
N PRO A 78 21.26 15.68 34.43
CA PRO A 78 20.49 15.84 33.22
C PRO A 78 19.23 14.98 33.34
N ALA A 79 18.07 15.62 33.24
CA ALA A 79 16.80 15.00 33.58
C ALA A 79 15.80 15.25 32.48
N CYS A 80 15.56 14.19 31.69
CA CYS A 80 14.60 14.22 30.61
C CYS A 80 13.21 14.63 31.08
N GLY A 81 12.51 15.42 30.27
CA GLY A 81 11.16 15.89 30.53
C GLY A 81 11.11 17.17 31.38
N ASN A 82 12.20 17.93 31.48
CA ASN A 82 12.27 19.18 32.24
C ASN A 82 12.11 20.45 31.38
N ALA A 83 11.85 20.28 30.07
CA ALA A 83 11.72 21.28 29.03
C ALA A 83 13.03 22.05 28.71
N MET A 84 14.19 21.51 29.06
CA MET A 84 15.50 22.11 28.82
C MET A 84 16.47 21.06 28.28
N VAL A 85 16.88 21.20 27.02
CA VAL A 85 17.88 20.30 26.40
C VAL A 85 19.25 20.47 27.06
N GLU A 86 19.73 19.42 27.72
CA GLU A 86 21.05 19.32 28.35
C GLU A 86 22.09 18.59 27.46
N LEU A 87 23.36 18.47 27.91
CA LEU A 87 24.49 18.04 27.05
C LEU A 87 24.36 16.61 26.48
N ASP A 88 23.65 15.73 27.19
CA ASP A 88 23.49 14.31 26.84
C ASP A 88 22.10 13.99 26.24
N GLU A 89 21.30 15.01 25.92
CA GLU A 89 19.94 14.90 25.38
C GLU A 89 19.89 15.35 23.91
N GLU A 90 19.19 14.62 23.05
CA GLU A 90 18.94 15.02 21.66
C GLU A 90 17.72 15.96 21.55
N CYS A 91 16.79 15.85 22.50
CA CYS A 91 15.58 16.65 22.65
C CYS A 91 15.14 16.67 24.13
N ASP A 92 14.26 17.60 24.51
CA ASP A 92 13.48 17.57 25.76
C ASP A 92 12.23 18.42 25.53
N ASP A 93 11.05 17.81 25.60
CA ASP A 93 9.78 18.48 25.34
C ASP A 93 8.95 18.76 26.62
N GLY A 94 9.52 18.44 27.79
CA GLY A 94 8.92 18.73 29.08
C GLY A 94 7.92 17.68 29.58
N ASN A 95 7.90 16.47 29.02
CA ASN A 95 6.98 15.42 29.44
C ASN A 95 7.63 14.02 29.46
N ASP A 96 6.91 13.03 30.01
CA ASP A 96 7.34 11.62 30.11
C ASP A 96 6.49 10.70 29.19
N LEU A 97 6.32 11.05 27.92
CA LEU A 97 5.55 10.28 26.94
C LEU A 97 6.44 9.86 25.78
N ASP A 98 6.58 8.55 25.57
CA ASP A 98 7.38 8.06 24.43
C ASP A 98 6.70 8.34 23.08
N SER A 99 5.39 8.57 23.03
CA SER A 99 4.63 8.62 21.78
C SER A 99 4.67 9.95 21.02
N ASP A 100 5.55 10.88 21.39
CA ASP A 100 5.66 12.19 20.77
C ASP A 100 7.01 12.39 20.07
N LEU A 101 7.39 13.65 19.81
CA LEU A 101 8.62 13.97 19.07
C LEU A 101 9.88 13.89 19.94
N CYS A 102 9.76 13.56 21.22
CA CYS A 102 10.86 13.36 22.14
C CYS A 102 10.55 12.25 23.15
N THR A 103 11.23 11.11 23.00
CA THR A 103 11.04 9.95 23.89
C THR A 103 11.42 10.26 25.34
N THR A 104 11.01 9.40 26.28
CA THR A 104 11.40 9.49 27.70
C THR A 104 12.90 9.25 27.95
N ALA A 105 13.63 8.79 26.92
CA ALA A 105 15.08 8.69 26.91
C ALA A 105 15.77 9.99 26.41
N CYS A 106 14.99 11.04 26.12
CA CYS A 106 15.45 12.30 25.52
C CYS A 106 16.21 12.09 24.20
N THR A 107 15.76 11.10 23.45
CA THR A 107 16.17 10.83 22.07
C THR A 107 15.05 11.18 21.12
N VAL A 108 15.42 11.66 19.94
CA VAL A 108 14.47 11.88 18.86
C VAL A 108 13.96 10.53 18.32
N PRO A 109 12.69 10.45 17.88
CA PRO A 109 12.09 9.30 17.20
C PRO A 109 13.00 8.64 16.17
N ARG A 110 13.10 7.30 16.20
CA ARG A 110 13.82 6.51 15.20
C ARG A 110 13.01 5.30 14.76
N CYS A 111 13.04 5.05 13.46
CA CYS A 111 12.36 3.93 12.81
C CYS A 111 12.95 2.53 13.09
N ASP A 112 13.73 2.38 14.17
CA ASP A 112 14.40 1.13 14.54
C ASP A 112 14.65 0.99 16.05
N ASP A 113 13.91 1.75 16.87
CA ASP A 113 14.06 1.78 18.33
C ASP A 113 13.01 0.96 19.09
N GLY A 114 12.00 0.42 18.40
CA GLY A 114 10.98 -0.44 18.97
C GLY A 114 9.87 0.30 19.70
N LEU A 115 9.79 1.62 19.54
CA LEU A 115 8.72 2.45 20.09
C LEU A 115 7.72 2.82 18.98
N LEU A 116 6.53 3.28 19.39
CA LEU A 116 5.59 3.94 18.49
C LEU A 116 5.62 5.41 18.87
N ASP A 117 6.43 6.18 18.15
CA ASP A 117 6.71 7.56 18.49
C ASP A 117 6.67 8.51 17.29
N GLY A 118 6.84 9.80 17.58
CA GLY A 118 6.82 10.87 16.59
C GLY A 118 5.58 10.88 15.71
N ALA A 119 5.75 10.47 14.45
CA ALA A 119 4.71 10.44 13.43
C ALA A 119 4.58 9.06 12.77
N GLU A 120 5.09 8.03 13.42
CA GLU A 120 4.91 6.63 13.02
C GLU A 120 3.44 6.22 13.14
N THR A 121 2.99 5.31 12.28
CA THR A 121 1.63 4.78 12.31
C THR A 121 1.52 3.42 12.95
N ASP A 122 2.61 2.66 12.98
CA ASP A 122 2.83 1.47 13.80
C ASP A 122 4.29 1.45 14.25
N ILE A 123 4.65 0.58 15.18
CA ILE A 123 6.01 0.53 15.78
C ILE A 123 7.07 0.49 14.68
N ASP A 124 7.98 1.47 14.67
CA ASP A 124 9.09 1.60 13.72
C ASP A 124 8.68 1.76 12.23
N CYS A 125 7.44 2.18 11.92
CA CYS A 125 6.98 2.30 10.54
C CYS A 125 5.87 3.33 10.28
N GLY A 126 5.75 3.74 9.01
CA GLY A 126 4.79 4.76 8.56
C GLY A 126 5.25 6.19 8.83
N GLY A 127 4.56 7.17 8.24
CA GLY A 127 4.91 8.58 8.32
C GLY A 127 6.34 8.87 7.81
N PRO A 128 7.26 9.34 8.67
CA PRO A 128 8.65 9.61 8.27
C PRO A 128 9.49 8.34 8.07
N CYS A 129 8.98 7.18 8.51
CA CYS A 129 9.65 5.90 8.46
C CYS A 129 9.34 5.10 7.19
N GLN A 130 9.95 3.92 7.06
CA GLN A 130 9.60 3.03 5.96
C GLN A 130 8.14 2.58 6.11
N GLY A 131 7.46 2.36 4.97
CA GLY A 131 6.10 1.84 4.95
C GLY A 131 5.96 0.52 5.73
N CYS A 132 4.89 0.45 6.51
CA CYS A 132 4.50 -0.63 7.39
C CYS A 132 4.22 -1.94 6.65
N ALA A 133 4.52 -3.04 7.33
CA ALA A 133 4.29 -4.38 6.83
C ALA A 133 2.80 -4.76 6.78
N LEU A 134 2.52 -5.93 6.22
CA LEU A 134 1.18 -6.49 6.14
C LEU A 134 0.52 -6.56 7.51
N CYS A 135 -0.74 -6.12 7.58
CA CYS A 135 -1.58 -6.10 8.78
C CYS A 135 -1.16 -5.14 9.90
N LEU A 136 -0.17 -4.29 9.67
CA LEU A 136 0.16 -3.18 10.57
C LEU A 136 -0.74 -1.97 10.33
N THR A 137 -0.72 -1.05 11.27
CA THR A 137 -1.55 0.14 11.33
C THR A 137 -1.03 1.22 10.37
N CYS A 138 -1.95 1.94 9.73
CA CYS A 138 -1.66 3.03 8.81
C CYS A 138 -2.71 4.13 8.93
N ALA A 139 -2.33 5.36 8.56
CA ALA A 139 -3.24 6.50 8.49
C ALA A 139 -3.46 6.95 7.03
N GLU A 140 -2.44 6.84 6.20
CA GLU A 140 -2.40 7.25 4.80
C GLU A 140 -1.89 6.10 3.90
N PRO A 141 -2.13 6.16 2.58
CA PRO A 141 -1.67 5.13 1.65
C PRO A 141 -0.15 4.96 1.61
N ASP A 142 0.60 6.04 1.82
CA ASP A 142 2.07 6.04 1.79
C ASP A 142 2.70 5.42 3.06
N ASP A 143 1.91 5.22 4.12
CA ASP A 143 2.36 4.55 5.35
C ASP A 143 2.54 3.06 5.17
N CYS A 144 2.07 2.49 4.06
CA CYS A 144 2.16 1.06 3.79
C CYS A 144 3.36 0.71 2.91
N GLY A 145 3.92 -0.46 3.16
CA GLY A 145 4.99 -1.02 2.33
C GLY A 145 4.56 -1.22 0.87
N PRO A 146 5.53 -1.45 -0.04
CA PRO A 146 5.25 -1.60 -1.46
C PRO A 146 4.25 -2.75 -1.73
N GLY A 147 3.24 -2.47 -2.57
CA GLY A 147 2.20 -3.43 -2.93
C GLY A 147 1.07 -3.57 -1.91
N LEU A 148 1.08 -2.77 -0.84
CA LEU A 148 0.03 -2.70 0.17
C LEU A 148 -0.76 -1.40 0.03
N ALA A 149 -2.01 -1.45 0.46
CA ALA A 149 -2.90 -0.29 0.53
C ALA A 149 -3.46 -0.14 1.95
N CYS A 150 -3.59 1.11 2.39
CA CYS A 150 -4.22 1.42 3.67
C CYS A 150 -5.75 1.31 3.53
N THR A 151 -6.34 0.40 4.29
CA THR A 151 -7.80 0.20 4.33
C THR A 151 -8.50 1.30 5.14
N GLU A 152 -9.82 1.43 4.99
CA GLU A 152 -10.63 2.31 5.86
C GLU A 152 -10.56 1.90 7.34
N ALA A 153 -10.18 0.66 7.63
CA ALA A 153 -9.94 0.17 8.99
C ALA A 153 -8.57 0.59 9.56
N GLY A 154 -7.75 1.34 8.82
CA GLY A 154 -6.41 1.75 9.25
C GLY A 154 -5.44 0.58 9.32
N ARG A 155 -5.49 -0.32 8.33
CA ARG A 155 -4.61 -1.48 8.21
C ARG A 155 -4.01 -1.58 6.81
N CYS A 156 -2.71 -1.84 6.74
CA CYS A 156 -2.01 -2.15 5.49
C CYS A 156 -2.38 -3.56 5.03
N THR A 157 -3.09 -3.67 3.91
CA THR A 157 -3.52 -4.96 3.35
C THR A 157 -3.17 -5.07 1.87
N VAL A 158 -3.21 -6.29 1.35
CA VAL A 158 -3.17 -6.51 -0.09
C VAL A 158 -4.57 -6.25 -0.64
N GLN A 159 -4.67 -5.31 -1.57
CA GLN A 159 -5.88 -5.05 -2.36
C GLN A 159 -5.57 -5.24 -3.83
N ALA A 160 -6.43 -5.98 -4.54
CA ALA A 160 -6.32 -6.13 -5.98
C ALA A 160 -7.69 -6.06 -6.64
N SER A 161 -7.77 -5.37 -7.78
CA SER A 161 -8.98 -5.31 -8.59
C SER A 161 -8.89 -6.32 -9.73
N VAL A 162 -9.88 -7.21 -9.81
CA VAL A 162 -9.95 -8.28 -10.80
C VAL A 162 -11.09 -7.98 -11.76
N VAL A 163 -10.73 -7.87 -13.05
CA VAL A 163 -11.68 -7.49 -14.10
C VAL A 163 -11.73 -8.58 -15.17
N VAL A 164 -12.71 -9.47 -15.08
CA VAL A 164 -12.88 -10.55 -16.05
C VAL A 164 -13.75 -10.04 -17.21
N ASP A 165 -13.11 -9.64 -18.31
CA ASP A 165 -13.79 -9.25 -19.56
C ASP A 165 -14.19 -10.50 -20.36
N TRP A 166 -15.44 -10.53 -20.82
CA TRP A 166 -16.01 -11.60 -21.61
C TRP A 166 -15.42 -11.71 -23.02
N VAL A 167 -15.18 -10.59 -23.69
CA VAL A 167 -14.73 -10.57 -25.10
C VAL A 167 -13.27 -11.00 -25.20
N ALA A 168 -12.46 -10.65 -24.19
CA ALA A 168 -11.04 -11.01 -24.13
C ALA A 168 -10.80 -12.49 -23.77
N ASN A 169 -11.76 -13.15 -23.10
CA ASN A 169 -11.59 -14.48 -22.51
C ASN A 169 -12.33 -15.61 -23.25
N CYS A 170 -12.76 -15.37 -24.49
CA CYS A 170 -13.43 -16.38 -25.29
C CYS A 170 -12.45 -17.29 -26.06
N GLY A 171 -12.76 -18.59 -26.17
CA GLY A 171 -12.12 -19.49 -27.15
C GLY A 171 -11.14 -20.53 -26.60
N GLY A 172 -11.21 -20.89 -25.32
CA GLY A 172 -10.42 -21.99 -24.75
C GLY A 172 -8.95 -21.65 -24.47
N ALA A 173 -8.51 -20.44 -24.78
CA ALA A 173 -7.41 -19.81 -24.05
C ALA A 173 -8.04 -19.07 -22.87
N ALA A 174 -8.10 -19.71 -21.70
CA ALA A 174 -8.38 -19.01 -20.46
C ALA A 174 -7.26 -17.98 -20.24
N GLN A 175 -7.37 -16.79 -20.84
CA GLN A 175 -6.51 -15.66 -20.51
C GLN A 175 -7.04 -15.02 -19.23
N GLY A 176 -7.24 -15.85 -18.20
CA GLY A 176 -7.71 -15.39 -16.91
C GLY A 176 -6.88 -14.21 -16.43
N VAL A 177 -7.52 -13.32 -15.68
CA VAL A 177 -6.77 -12.24 -15.03
C VAL A 177 -5.88 -12.87 -13.99
N ILE A 178 -4.59 -12.64 -14.11
CA ILE A 178 -3.59 -13.10 -13.15
C ILE A 178 -3.34 -11.96 -12.17
N VAL A 179 -3.61 -12.20 -10.90
CA VAL A 179 -3.14 -11.37 -9.80
C VAL A 179 -1.89 -12.04 -9.24
N PRO A 180 -0.70 -11.51 -9.54
CA PRO A 180 0.55 -12.17 -9.17
C PRO A 180 0.86 -11.98 -7.68
N ASP A 181 1.66 -12.90 -7.14
CA ASP A 181 2.35 -12.74 -5.85
C ASP A 181 1.43 -12.45 -4.65
N LEU A 182 0.21 -13.00 -4.63
CA LEU A 182 -0.67 -12.88 -3.47
C LEU A 182 -0.17 -13.75 -2.31
N PRO A 183 -0.16 -13.26 -1.06
CA PRO A 183 0.18 -14.07 0.10
C PRO A 183 -0.88 -15.15 0.40
N GLU A 184 -0.50 -16.14 1.20
CA GLU A 184 -1.48 -17.08 1.79
C GLU A 184 -2.36 -16.33 2.79
N GLY A 185 -3.66 -16.61 2.78
CA GLY A 185 -4.57 -16.09 3.78
C GLY A 185 -6.03 -16.10 3.38
N THR A 186 -6.83 -15.36 4.14
CA THR A 186 -8.28 -15.23 3.92
C THR A 186 -8.57 -13.93 3.22
N TYR A 187 -9.27 -13.99 2.09
CA TYR A 187 -9.62 -12.84 1.27
C TYR A 187 -11.13 -12.61 1.27
N VAL A 188 -11.53 -11.35 1.21
CA VAL A 188 -12.91 -10.95 0.88
C VAL A 188 -12.94 -10.44 -0.54
N ALA A 189 -13.69 -11.13 -1.40
CA ALA A 189 -14.06 -10.62 -2.71
C ALA A 189 -15.32 -9.75 -2.58
N THR A 190 -15.31 -8.56 -3.17
CA THR A 190 -16.43 -7.63 -3.23
C THR A 190 -16.73 -7.29 -4.67
N ALA A 191 -17.95 -7.54 -5.14
CA ALA A 191 -18.36 -7.17 -6.49
C ALA A 191 -18.50 -5.65 -6.59
N VAL A 192 -17.77 -5.01 -7.51
CA VAL A 192 -17.71 -3.54 -7.59
C VAL A 192 -18.35 -2.95 -8.84
N GLN A 193 -18.24 -3.61 -9.98
CA GLN A 193 -18.89 -3.15 -11.21
C GLN A 193 -19.31 -4.32 -12.10
N SER A 194 -20.33 -4.04 -12.90
CA SER A 194 -20.61 -4.78 -14.11
C SER A 194 -20.57 -3.84 -15.30
N ALA A 195 -19.76 -4.17 -16.30
CA ALA A 195 -19.69 -3.38 -17.52
C ALA A 195 -20.14 -4.25 -18.69
N GLY A 196 -21.17 -3.81 -19.40
CA GLY A 196 -21.39 -4.29 -20.75
C GLY A 196 -20.32 -3.67 -21.63
N THR A 197 -19.49 -4.48 -22.28
CA THR A 197 -18.71 -4.00 -23.41
C THR A 197 -19.64 -3.23 -24.34
N LEU A 198 -19.24 -2.04 -24.80
CA LEU A 198 -19.98 -1.33 -25.84
C LEU A 198 -20.28 -2.33 -26.96
N TRP A 199 -21.56 -2.58 -27.22
CA TRP A 199 -22.06 -3.50 -28.24
C TRP A 199 -21.73 -2.98 -29.63
N LEU A 200 -20.45 -3.04 -29.97
CA LEU A 200 -19.94 -2.69 -31.28
C LEU A 200 -19.92 -3.96 -32.13
N PRO A 201 -20.44 -3.90 -33.37
CA PRO A 201 -20.34 -5.00 -34.32
C PRO A 201 -18.90 -5.52 -34.40
N PRO A 202 -18.66 -6.85 -34.41
CA PRO A 202 -19.60 -7.94 -34.72
C PRO A 202 -20.36 -8.54 -33.53
N PHE A 203 -20.25 -7.97 -32.33
CA PHE A 203 -20.77 -8.57 -31.11
C PHE A 203 -22.21 -8.14 -30.80
N ASN A 204 -23.13 -9.09 -30.73
CA ASN A 204 -24.53 -8.86 -30.37
C ASN A 204 -24.75 -9.03 -28.86
N PRO A 205 -25.76 -8.34 -28.28
CA PRO A 205 -26.20 -8.64 -26.93
C PRO A 205 -26.69 -10.09 -26.81
N PRO A 206 -26.59 -10.70 -25.62
CA PRO A 206 -26.97 -12.09 -25.40
C PRO A 206 -28.47 -12.26 -25.65
N SER A 207 -28.85 -13.24 -26.47
CA SER A 207 -30.25 -13.57 -26.74
C SER A 207 -30.92 -14.34 -25.59
N THR A 208 -30.10 -14.91 -24.72
CA THR A 208 -30.43 -15.77 -23.56
C THR A 208 -30.57 -14.98 -22.26
N GLY A 209 -30.14 -13.71 -22.25
CA GLY A 209 -30.10 -12.84 -21.06
C GLY A 209 -28.77 -12.94 -20.31
N TYR A 210 -28.51 -11.95 -19.47
CA TYR A 210 -27.23 -11.77 -18.77
C TYR A 210 -27.13 -12.62 -17.49
N PHE A 211 -25.92 -13.08 -17.19
CA PHE A 211 -25.56 -13.77 -15.96
C PHE A 211 -24.08 -13.59 -15.61
N TYR A 212 -23.68 -13.84 -14.36
CA TYR A 212 -22.28 -13.80 -13.93
C TYR A 212 -21.89 -15.12 -13.30
N GLU A 213 -20.77 -15.68 -13.75
CA GLU A 213 -20.17 -16.88 -13.20
C GLU A 213 -18.65 -16.80 -13.40
N ILE A 214 -17.90 -16.82 -12.30
CA ILE A 214 -16.43 -16.72 -12.28
C ILE A 214 -15.89 -17.89 -11.47
N GLU A 215 -14.80 -18.46 -11.96
CA GLU A 215 -13.98 -19.42 -11.23
C GLU A 215 -12.56 -18.89 -11.18
N CYS A 216 -11.90 -19.02 -10.03
CA CYS A 216 -10.47 -18.78 -9.95
C CYS A 216 -9.75 -20.12 -9.77
N ALA A 217 -8.51 -20.19 -10.25
CA ALA A 217 -7.64 -21.34 -10.15
C ALA A 217 -7.45 -21.79 -8.69
N ASP A 218 -6.88 -22.98 -8.51
CA ASP A 218 -6.64 -23.59 -7.20
C ASP A 218 -7.92 -23.90 -6.40
N GLY A 219 -9.05 -24.04 -7.11
CA GLY A 219 -10.33 -24.47 -6.51
C GLY A 219 -11.08 -23.35 -5.79
N VAL A 220 -10.69 -22.09 -6.00
CA VAL A 220 -11.40 -20.92 -5.46
C VAL A 220 -12.67 -20.69 -6.27
N LEU A 221 -13.77 -21.23 -5.77
CA LEU A 221 -15.11 -21.03 -6.34
C LEU A 221 -15.81 -19.84 -5.70
N LEU A 222 -16.01 -18.77 -6.48
CA LEU A 222 -16.76 -17.60 -6.07
C LEU A 222 -18.28 -17.86 -6.16
N THR A 223 -18.74 -18.88 -5.43
CA THR A 223 -20.13 -19.36 -5.47
C THR A 223 -21.19 -18.37 -5.00
N GLN A 224 -20.80 -17.31 -4.30
CA GLN A 224 -21.73 -16.27 -3.85
C GLN A 224 -21.64 -15.01 -4.72
N LEU A 225 -20.50 -14.71 -5.37
CA LEU A 225 -20.37 -13.65 -6.38
C LEU A 225 -20.81 -14.14 -7.77
N ARG A 226 -21.96 -14.81 -7.84
CA ARG A 226 -22.55 -15.24 -9.10
C ARG A 226 -24.05 -14.96 -9.11
N THR A 227 -24.61 -14.94 -10.31
CA THR A 227 -26.06 -14.99 -10.46
C THR A 227 -26.60 -16.38 -10.08
N PRO A 228 -27.79 -16.48 -9.48
CA PRO A 228 -28.39 -17.76 -9.13
C PRO A 228 -28.44 -18.75 -10.31
N PRO A 229 -28.13 -20.04 -10.10
CA PRO A 229 -28.09 -21.04 -11.17
C PRO A 229 -29.41 -21.09 -11.96
N GLY A 230 -29.29 -21.07 -13.29
CA GLY A 230 -30.43 -21.12 -14.20
C GLY A 230 -31.22 -19.81 -14.32
N GLN A 231 -30.82 -18.75 -13.62
CA GLN A 231 -31.41 -17.43 -13.76
C GLN A 231 -30.68 -16.62 -14.84
N ARG A 232 -31.45 -15.83 -15.59
CA ARG A 232 -30.97 -14.93 -16.64
C ARG A 232 -31.76 -13.64 -16.55
N TYR A 233 -31.10 -12.51 -16.80
CA TYR A 233 -31.72 -11.19 -16.66
C TYR A 233 -31.74 -10.42 -17.97
N GLY A 234 -32.71 -9.52 -18.13
CA GLY A 234 -32.83 -8.70 -19.34
C GLY A 234 -31.77 -7.60 -19.45
N THR A 235 -31.07 -7.26 -18.35
CA THR A 235 -29.99 -6.28 -18.34
C THR A 235 -28.85 -6.72 -17.42
N ILE A 236 -27.64 -6.24 -17.72
CA ILE A 236 -26.40 -6.38 -16.93
C ILE A 236 -26.60 -5.87 -15.50
N ALA A 237 -27.24 -4.72 -15.35
CA ALA A 237 -27.54 -4.12 -14.05
C ALA A 237 -28.49 -5.00 -13.22
N SER A 238 -29.50 -5.60 -13.86
CA SER A 238 -30.40 -6.54 -13.19
C SER A 238 -29.69 -7.82 -12.76
N ALA A 239 -28.76 -8.35 -13.57
CA ALA A 239 -27.95 -9.49 -13.17
C ALA A 239 -27.08 -9.15 -11.95
N PHE A 240 -26.45 -7.98 -11.93
CA PHE A 240 -25.57 -7.56 -10.83
C PHE A 240 -26.34 -7.28 -9.54
N ALA A 241 -27.51 -6.66 -9.64
CA ALA A 241 -28.37 -6.40 -8.48
C ALA A 241 -28.96 -7.66 -7.85
N ASN A 242 -28.86 -8.82 -8.52
CA ASN A 242 -29.37 -10.10 -8.04
C ASN A 242 -28.27 -11.17 -7.96
N LEU A 243 -27.02 -10.78 -7.70
CA LEU A 243 -25.99 -11.72 -7.26
C LEU A 243 -26.44 -12.43 -5.97
N GLU A 244 -26.00 -13.67 -5.76
CA GLU A 244 -26.31 -14.41 -4.52
C GLU A 244 -25.81 -13.66 -3.26
N ALA A 245 -24.66 -12.98 -3.38
CA ALA A 245 -24.17 -12.00 -2.43
C ALA A 245 -23.30 -10.94 -3.15
N ALA A 246 -23.19 -9.75 -2.54
CA ALA A 246 -22.27 -8.71 -2.99
C ALA A 246 -20.81 -8.98 -2.58
N THR A 247 -20.61 -9.81 -1.55
CA THR A 247 -19.31 -10.17 -1.00
C THR A 247 -19.23 -11.66 -0.68
N GLN A 248 -18.01 -12.21 -0.72
CA GLN A 248 -17.71 -13.60 -0.34
C GLN A 248 -16.30 -13.68 0.23
N THR A 249 -16.16 -14.45 1.30
CA THR A 249 -14.86 -14.78 1.87
C THR A 249 -14.36 -16.10 1.31
N PHE A 250 -13.07 -16.20 0.99
CA PHE A 250 -12.41 -17.43 0.57
C PHE A 250 -10.98 -17.48 1.12
N SER A 251 -10.44 -18.69 1.27
CA SER A 251 -9.03 -18.90 1.64
C SER A 251 -8.21 -19.20 0.40
N PHE A 252 -6.99 -18.68 0.34
CA PHE A 252 -6.06 -18.85 -0.77
C PHE A 252 -4.68 -19.27 -0.25
N ALA A 253 -4.02 -20.19 -0.95
CA ALA A 253 -2.75 -20.79 -0.54
C ALA A 253 -1.52 -19.91 -0.86
N GLY A 254 -1.73 -18.76 -1.48
CA GLY A 254 -0.67 -17.87 -1.95
C GLY A 254 -0.15 -18.24 -3.35
N GLY A 255 0.46 -17.26 -4.01
CA GLY A 255 0.93 -17.33 -5.40
C GLY A 255 0.04 -16.54 -6.36
N ASP A 256 -0.01 -16.99 -7.61
CA ASP A 256 -0.70 -16.28 -8.69
C ASP A 256 -2.18 -16.69 -8.76
N LEU A 257 -3.08 -15.81 -8.34
CA LEU A 257 -4.51 -16.06 -8.47
C LEU A 257 -4.95 -15.79 -9.90
N THR A 258 -5.34 -16.85 -10.62
CA THR A 258 -5.84 -16.73 -11.99
C THR A 258 -7.36 -16.87 -12.01
N CYS A 259 -8.09 -15.80 -12.32
CA CYS A 259 -9.55 -15.83 -12.40
C CYS A 259 -10.04 -15.84 -13.84
N TYR A 260 -10.93 -16.78 -14.17
CA TYR A 260 -11.43 -17.02 -15.51
C TYR A 260 -12.93 -17.36 -15.51
N ARG A 261 -13.49 -17.49 -16.70
CA ARG A 261 -14.90 -17.83 -16.88
C ARG A 261 -15.08 -19.34 -17.06
N THR A 262 -16.14 -19.90 -16.48
CA THR A 262 -16.50 -21.32 -16.62
C THR A 262 -17.18 -21.66 -17.96
N ASP A 263 -17.83 -20.69 -18.62
CA ASP A 263 -18.53 -20.93 -19.89
C ASP A 263 -17.57 -21.04 -21.07
N ALA A 264 -17.48 -22.24 -21.66
CA ALA A 264 -16.65 -22.55 -22.82
C ALA A 264 -17.26 -22.10 -24.16
N THR A 265 -18.55 -21.79 -24.21
CA THR A 265 -19.30 -21.73 -25.48
C THR A 265 -19.18 -20.40 -26.21
N CYS A 266 -18.82 -19.31 -25.52
CA CYS A 266 -18.48 -18.00 -26.11
C CYS A 266 -19.53 -17.44 -27.10
N GLY A 267 -20.77 -17.97 -27.07
CA GLY A 267 -21.78 -17.75 -28.11
C GLY A 267 -22.64 -16.52 -27.83
N ASP A 268 -22.69 -16.11 -26.58
CA ASP A 268 -23.37 -14.96 -26.02
C ASP A 268 -22.35 -14.18 -25.18
N ASN A 269 -22.33 -12.85 -25.33
CA ASN A 269 -21.45 -11.97 -24.56
C ASN A 269 -22.21 -11.50 -23.32
N ASP A 270 -21.98 -12.06 -22.13
CA ASP A 270 -22.76 -11.68 -20.93
C ASP A 270 -22.18 -10.50 -20.14
N GLY A 271 -21.17 -9.84 -20.71
CA GLY A 271 -20.54 -8.65 -20.13
C GLY A 271 -19.39 -8.98 -19.17
N MET A 272 -18.76 -7.93 -18.67
CA MET A 272 -17.65 -7.97 -17.73
C MET A 272 -18.17 -7.95 -16.28
N VAL A 273 -17.45 -8.66 -15.42
CA VAL A 273 -17.61 -8.58 -13.97
C VAL A 273 -16.28 -8.15 -13.36
N ALA A 274 -16.37 -7.14 -12.50
CA ALA A 274 -15.25 -6.63 -11.73
C ALA A 274 -15.52 -6.85 -10.24
N PHE A 275 -14.52 -7.39 -9.55
CA PHE A 275 -14.54 -7.55 -8.11
C PHE A 275 -13.17 -7.18 -7.54
N ASP A 276 -13.19 -6.57 -6.36
CA ASP A 276 -11.98 -6.30 -5.60
C ASP A 276 -11.77 -7.43 -4.60
N ILE A 277 -10.54 -7.86 -4.43
CA ILE A 277 -10.13 -8.78 -3.36
C ILE A 277 -9.29 -8.02 -2.35
N GLU A 278 -9.58 -8.25 -1.08
CA GLU A 278 -8.85 -7.67 0.04
C GLU A 278 -8.45 -8.79 1.00
N LEU A 279 -7.19 -8.82 1.42
CA LEU A 279 -6.73 -9.74 2.46
C LEU A 279 -7.30 -9.30 3.81
N GLN A 280 -7.99 -10.21 4.51
CA GLN A 280 -8.38 -10.01 5.89
C GLN A 280 -7.21 -10.24 6.83
N CYS A 281 -6.88 -9.19 7.57
CA CYS A 281 -6.01 -9.29 8.72
C CYS A 281 -6.80 -9.81 9.91
N ASP A 282 -6.40 -10.97 10.44
CA ASP A 282 -6.90 -11.42 11.73
C ASP A 282 -6.51 -10.41 12.81
N ALA A 283 -7.38 -10.21 13.80
CA ALA A 283 -7.04 -9.42 14.98
C ALA A 283 -5.92 -10.16 15.73
N GLN A 284 -4.70 -9.63 15.64
CA GLN A 284 -3.56 -10.02 16.49
C GLN A 284 -3.84 -9.68 17.95
#